data_AF-A0AAV4QW52-F1
#
_entry.id   AF-A0AAV4QW52-F1
#
_cell.length_a   1.000
_cell.length_b   1.000
_cell.length_c   1.000
_cell.angle_alpha   90.00
_cell.angle_beta   90.00
_cell.angle_gamma   90.00
#
_symmetry.space_group_name_H-M   'P 1'
#
loop_
_entity.id
_entity.type
_entity.pdbx_description
1 polymer ?
#
loop_
_entity_poly.entity_id
_entity_poly.type
_entity_poly.pdbx_seq_one_letter_code
_entity_poly.pdbx_strand_id
1 'polypeptide(L)'
;MVKFKGRFTMKQYMPGKPVKRGYKICARSDASNGYLYQFQVYTGKKDVSAISEGLGNRVIINIINDLHSTSPLLVVFDNFFTSVPLMETLFSKNIYAIGTIRTGRKFLPELMKKNKKYQKNESLMLACRDTVSVQWRDTKVLTLLSTSHIMNEMTEVSRTQKDGCKKKVTCPKAIADYTRSMGGMDRFNHLKSSYTSSRRSKKWWHRLFCFLLDSSLVNSYILSVHNHNIARNLLDKTLASKLTKETLAKAETEYRAALQRHVTDYLQEKGESSRPEGLPSLHSVRRGCTPKEKPVSLAGLKKVPFEFGGEEVRQQREGEVGQSGTGRWPGD
;
A
#
# COMPACT_ATOMS: atom_id res chain seq x y z
N MET A 1 9.14 -7.34 5.46
CA MET A 1 10.33 -8.07 5.98
C MET A 1 10.84 -9.01 4.91
N VAL A 2 12.12 -9.00 4.60
CA VAL A 2 12.75 -9.94 3.65
C VAL A 2 13.51 -11.01 4.43
N LYS A 3 13.08 -12.27 4.32
CA LYS A 3 13.59 -13.39 5.13
C LYS A 3 15.08 -13.63 4.88
N PHE A 4 15.90 -13.51 5.93
CA PHE A 4 17.31 -13.88 5.89
C PHE A 4 17.79 -14.35 7.27
N LYS A 5 18.45 -15.51 7.31
CA LYS A 5 18.97 -16.13 8.55
C LYS A 5 20.50 -16.14 8.64
N GLY A 6 21.22 -15.89 7.54
CA GLY A 6 22.70 -15.91 7.50
C GLY A 6 23.34 -14.78 8.33
N ARG A 7 24.65 -14.78 8.53
CA ARG A 7 25.34 -13.77 9.37
C ARG A 7 25.48 -12.45 8.60
N PHE A 8 24.84 -11.39 9.10
CA PHE A 8 24.94 -10.02 8.58
C PHE A 8 24.38 -9.03 9.60
N THR A 9 24.96 -7.83 9.69
CA THR A 9 24.68 -6.84 10.76
C THR A 9 23.33 -6.16 10.62
N MET A 10 22.84 -5.88 9.40
CA MET A 10 21.59 -5.14 9.16
C MET A 10 20.30 -5.96 9.41
N LYS A 11 20.41 -7.22 9.81
CA LYS A 11 19.23 -8.05 10.10
C LYS A 11 18.49 -7.52 11.32
N GLN A 12 17.17 -7.66 11.30
CA GLN A 12 16.28 -7.32 12.39
C GLN A 12 15.51 -8.56 12.87
N TYR A 13 15.22 -8.58 14.16
CA TYR A 13 14.31 -9.54 14.78
C TYR A 13 13.00 -8.84 15.14
N MET A 14 11.88 -9.34 14.62
CA MET A 14 10.55 -8.80 14.82
C MET A 14 9.58 -9.95 15.15
N PRO A 15 9.36 -10.27 16.43
CA PRO A 15 8.64 -11.47 16.86
C PRO A 15 7.18 -11.50 16.40
N GLY A 16 6.53 -10.34 16.29
CA GLY A 16 5.13 -10.19 15.89
C GLY A 16 4.86 -10.22 14.37
N LYS A 17 5.86 -10.50 13.53
CA LYS A 17 5.65 -10.66 12.07
C LYS A 17 5.82 -12.12 11.63
N PRO A 18 5.13 -12.57 10.56
CA PRO A 18 5.29 -13.93 10.02
C PRO A 18 6.76 -14.26 9.71
N VAL A 19 7.48 -13.30 9.12
CA VAL A 19 8.94 -13.39 8.95
C VAL A 19 9.63 -12.70 10.13
N LYS A 20 9.99 -13.50 11.13
CA LYS A 20 10.58 -13.00 12.39
C LYS A 20 12.01 -12.46 12.25
N ARG A 21 12.84 -13.01 11.35
CA ARG A 21 14.25 -12.62 11.16
C ARG A 21 14.55 -12.31 9.71
N GLY A 22 15.14 -11.14 9.45
CA GLY A 22 15.48 -10.72 8.09
C GLY A 22 15.74 -9.22 7.96
N TYR A 23 15.69 -8.69 6.74
CA TYR A 23 15.82 -7.26 6.49
C TYR A 23 14.48 -6.56 6.68
N LYS A 24 14.51 -5.46 7.43
CA LYS A 24 13.37 -4.55 7.53
C LYS A 24 13.45 -3.57 6.37
N ILE A 25 12.33 -3.45 5.64
CA ILE A 25 12.16 -2.51 4.54
C ILE A 25 10.97 -1.65 4.92
N CYS A 26 11.17 -0.34 4.94
CA CYS A 26 10.12 0.67 5.08
C CYS A 26 9.75 1.11 3.66
N ALA A 27 8.47 1.23 3.34
CA ALA A 27 8.04 1.49 1.98
C ALA A 27 6.74 2.28 1.95
N ARG A 28 6.53 3.00 0.83
CA ARG A 28 5.28 3.65 0.45
C ARG A 28 4.72 2.95 -0.77
N SER A 29 3.44 2.61 -0.70
CA SER A 29 2.67 2.10 -1.83
C SER A 29 1.40 2.93 -2.04
N ASP A 30 0.79 2.79 -3.20
CA ASP A 30 -0.59 3.22 -3.39
C ASP A 30 -1.52 2.45 -2.43
N ALA A 31 -2.44 3.19 -1.81
CA ALA A 31 -3.48 2.63 -0.96
C ALA A 31 -4.47 1.76 -1.76
N SER A 32 -4.75 2.16 -3.00
CA SER A 32 -5.84 1.57 -3.79
C SER A 32 -5.49 0.21 -4.37
N ASN A 33 -4.26 0.02 -4.86
CA ASN A 33 -3.83 -1.16 -5.61
C ASN A 33 -2.53 -1.81 -5.10
N GLY A 34 -1.79 -1.14 -4.20
CA GLY A 34 -0.53 -1.65 -3.66
C GLY A 34 0.70 -1.43 -4.57
N TYR A 35 0.64 -0.53 -5.55
CA TYR A 35 1.79 -0.16 -6.37
C TYR A 35 2.91 0.41 -5.50
N LEU A 36 4.11 -0.16 -5.56
CA LEU A 36 5.24 0.26 -4.74
C LEU A 36 5.92 1.48 -5.37
N TYR A 37 5.88 2.62 -4.71
CA TYR A 37 6.53 3.84 -5.21
C TYR A 37 7.98 3.96 -4.72
N GLN A 38 8.17 3.84 -3.42
CA GLN A 38 9.46 4.14 -2.79
C GLN A 38 9.70 3.23 -1.60
N PHE A 39 10.96 2.87 -1.35
CA PHE A 39 11.34 2.06 -0.19
C PHE A 39 12.74 2.38 0.32
N GLN A 40 12.95 2.08 1.59
CA GLN A 40 14.23 2.24 2.28
C GLN A 40 14.54 0.97 3.08
N VAL A 41 15.72 0.40 2.83
CA VAL A 41 16.23 -0.72 3.63
C VAL A 41 16.75 -0.17 4.96
N TYR A 42 16.33 -0.78 6.06
CA TYR A 42 16.87 -0.45 7.37
C TYR A 42 18.29 -1.01 7.53
N THR A 43 19.26 -0.12 7.74
CA THR A 43 20.69 -0.44 7.83
C THR A 43 21.23 -0.52 9.25
N GLY A 44 20.38 -0.43 10.28
CA GLY A 44 20.83 -0.35 11.67
C GLY A 44 20.84 1.08 12.21
N LYS A 45 21.64 1.31 13.25
CA LYS A 45 21.85 2.64 13.83
C LYS A 45 22.71 3.45 12.84
N LYS A 46 22.26 4.67 12.52
CA LYS A 46 23.08 5.69 11.84
C LYS A 46 23.65 6.63 12.91
N ASP A 47 24.72 7.35 12.58
CA ASP A 47 25.40 8.28 13.49
C ASP A 47 24.49 9.37 14.07
N VAL A 48 24.94 9.85 15.23
CA VAL A 48 24.20 10.53 16.29
C VAL A 48 23.64 11.90 15.90
N SER A 49 24.10 12.49 14.78
CA SER A 49 23.75 13.86 14.36
C SER A 49 22.30 14.04 13.86
N ALA A 50 21.59 12.96 13.52
CA ALA A 50 20.19 13.01 13.06
C ALA A 50 19.17 12.49 14.09
N ILE A 51 19.53 12.44 15.38
CA ILE A 51 18.71 11.84 16.45
C ILE A 51 17.54 12.75 16.89
N SER A 52 17.62 14.06 16.67
CA SER A 52 16.63 15.04 17.18
C SER A 52 15.19 14.73 16.78
N GLU A 53 14.96 14.20 15.58
CA GLU A 53 13.61 13.99 15.03
C GLU A 53 13.05 12.56 15.22
N GLY A 54 13.87 11.63 15.71
CA GLY A 54 13.50 10.22 15.90
C GLY A 54 13.45 9.41 14.59
N LEU A 55 13.69 8.10 14.72
CA LEU A 55 13.82 7.16 13.58
C LEU A 55 12.58 7.15 12.65
N GLY A 56 11.38 7.18 13.23
CA GLY A 56 10.13 7.11 12.47
C GLY A 56 9.92 8.31 11.56
N ASN A 57 10.12 9.52 12.09
CA ASN A 57 9.97 10.78 11.36
C ASN A 57 10.93 10.81 10.16
N ARG A 58 12.22 10.59 10.41
CA ARG A 58 13.25 10.58 9.36
C ARG A 58 12.94 9.61 8.22
N VAL A 59 12.44 8.41 8.53
CA VAL A 59 12.08 7.43 7.49
C VAL A 59 10.93 7.96 6.64
N ILE A 60 9.90 8.52 7.25
CA ILE A 60 8.75 9.08 6.53
C ILE A 60 9.19 10.24 5.64
N ILE A 61 9.88 11.24 6.20
CA ILE A 61 10.36 12.41 5.45
C ILE A 61 11.19 12.00 4.22
N ASN A 62 12.08 11.01 4.36
CA ASN A 62 12.85 10.51 3.22
C ASN A 62 12.00 9.82 2.16
N ILE A 63 11.04 8.99 2.59
CA ILE A 63 10.20 8.21 1.67
C ILE A 63 9.19 9.09 0.93
N ILE A 64 8.82 10.25 1.48
CA ILE A 64 7.86 11.19 0.88
C ILE A 64 8.52 12.39 0.21
N ASN A 65 9.84 12.51 0.22
CA ASN A 65 10.53 13.72 -0.25
C ASN A 65 10.29 13.98 -1.75
N ASP A 66 9.93 12.95 -2.50
CA ASP A 66 9.56 12.99 -3.92
C ASP A 66 8.08 13.38 -4.15
N LEU A 67 7.27 13.51 -3.09
CA LEU A 67 5.88 13.97 -3.21
C LEU A 67 5.84 15.49 -3.35
N HIS A 68 6.04 15.95 -4.58
CA HIS A 68 5.71 17.32 -4.98
C HIS A 68 4.43 17.24 -5.80
N SER A 69 3.29 17.44 -5.14
CA SER A 69 2.01 17.39 -5.83
C SER A 69 1.37 18.77 -5.87
N THR A 70 0.84 19.12 -7.04
CA THR A 70 -0.07 20.25 -7.23
C THR A 70 -1.40 20.05 -6.49
N SER A 71 -1.73 18.79 -6.15
CA SER A 71 -2.95 18.41 -5.42
C SER A 71 -2.64 17.85 -4.03
N PRO A 72 -3.55 18.05 -3.05
CA PRO A 72 -3.37 17.54 -1.70
C PRO A 72 -3.33 16.01 -1.68
N LEU A 73 -2.24 15.45 -1.15
CA LEU A 73 -2.04 14.01 -0.99
C LEU A 73 -2.33 13.57 0.44
N LEU A 74 -2.96 12.41 0.59
CA LEU A 74 -3.20 11.76 1.89
C LEU A 74 -2.22 10.61 2.12
N VAL A 75 -1.37 10.72 3.13
CA VAL A 75 -0.44 9.67 3.53
C VAL A 75 -0.94 8.95 4.78
N VAL A 76 -1.03 7.62 4.71
CA VAL A 76 -1.49 6.79 5.84
C VAL A 76 -0.37 5.90 6.34
N PHE A 77 -0.11 5.89 7.66
CA PHE A 77 0.94 5.09 8.26
C PHE A 77 0.59 4.48 9.63
N ASP A 78 1.34 3.44 10.00
CA ASP A 78 1.18 2.72 11.27
C ASP A 78 1.73 3.49 12.48
N ASN A 79 1.36 3.05 13.68
CA ASN A 79 1.70 3.63 14.97
C ASN A 79 3.20 3.81 15.27
N PHE A 80 4.05 3.08 14.56
CA PHE A 80 5.49 3.22 14.69
C PHE A 80 5.96 4.59 14.20
N PHE A 81 5.34 5.11 13.14
CA PHE A 81 5.73 6.34 12.47
C PHE A 81 5.02 7.57 13.05
N THR A 82 3.76 7.42 13.47
CA THR A 82 2.93 8.54 13.92
C THR A 82 3.45 9.26 15.16
N SER A 83 3.52 10.58 15.07
CA SER A 83 3.80 11.51 16.17
C SER A 83 3.25 12.88 15.83
N VAL A 84 2.87 13.68 16.84
CA VAL A 84 2.34 15.04 16.62
C VAL A 84 3.28 15.92 15.80
N PRO A 85 4.60 16.00 16.10
CA PRO A 85 5.51 16.84 15.31
C PRO A 85 5.63 16.41 13.84
N LEU A 86 5.55 15.10 13.57
CA LEU A 86 5.50 14.60 12.20
C LEU A 86 4.25 15.10 11.48
N MET A 87 3.08 15.02 12.12
CA MET A 87 1.82 15.47 11.51
C MET A 87 1.88 16.97 11.15
N GLU A 88 2.38 17.80 12.06
CA GLU A 88 2.58 19.24 11.84
C GLU A 88 3.58 19.51 10.70
N THR A 89 4.70 18.76 10.66
CA THR A 89 5.70 18.87 9.58
C THR A 89 5.10 18.52 8.22
N LEU A 90 4.29 17.46 8.13
CA LEU A 90 3.63 17.08 6.89
C LEU A 90 2.61 18.11 6.45
N PHE A 91 1.81 18.61 7.38
CA PHE A 91 0.82 19.64 7.11
C PHE A 91 1.46 20.92 6.55
N SER A 92 2.58 21.37 7.13
CA SER A 92 3.34 22.52 6.62
C SER A 92 3.87 22.33 5.18
N LYS A 93 4.03 21.08 4.73
CA LYS A 93 4.43 20.71 3.37
C LYS A 93 3.22 20.47 2.43
N ASN A 94 2.02 20.86 2.85
CA ASN A 94 0.76 20.59 2.14
C ASN A 94 0.51 19.08 1.88
N ILE A 95 0.98 18.24 2.81
CA ILE A 95 0.76 16.79 2.79
C ILE A 95 -0.15 16.44 3.97
N TYR A 96 -1.33 15.92 3.64
CA TYR A 96 -2.25 15.41 4.63
C TYR A 96 -1.81 14.04 5.13
N ALA A 97 -2.10 13.75 6.40
CA ALA A 97 -1.71 12.49 7.01
C ALA A 97 -2.77 11.93 7.95
N ILE A 98 -2.78 10.60 8.08
CA ILE A 98 -3.53 9.87 9.10
C ILE A 98 -2.67 8.73 9.61
N GLY A 99 -2.63 8.56 10.93
CA GLY A 99 -1.95 7.42 11.50
C GLY A 99 -2.52 7.01 12.84
N THR A 100 -2.43 5.71 13.14
CA THR A 100 -2.66 5.24 14.51
C THR A 100 -1.59 5.81 15.43
N ILE A 101 -1.92 6.15 16.67
CA ILE A 101 -0.94 6.64 17.63
C ILE A 101 -1.06 5.89 18.96
N ARG A 102 0.09 5.64 19.59
CA ARG A 102 0.13 5.11 20.96
C ARG A 102 -0.15 6.25 21.93
N THR A 103 -1.03 6.03 22.90
CA THR A 103 -1.44 7.04 23.88
C THR A 103 -0.26 7.62 24.68
N GLY A 104 0.79 6.83 24.94
CA GLY A 104 2.00 7.30 25.63
C GLY A 104 2.95 8.20 24.82
N ARG A 105 2.60 8.61 23.59
CA ARG A 105 3.45 9.51 22.78
C ARG A 105 3.46 10.93 23.35
N LYS A 106 4.60 11.62 23.22
CA LYS A 106 4.75 13.04 23.57
C LYS A 106 3.78 13.91 22.75
N PHE A 107 3.36 15.03 23.34
CA PHE A 107 2.47 16.05 22.75
C PHE A 107 1.04 15.60 22.41
N LEU A 108 0.68 14.34 22.65
CA LEU A 108 -0.73 13.94 22.58
C LEU A 108 -1.51 14.57 23.75
N PRO A 109 -2.73 15.11 23.53
CA PRO A 109 -3.53 15.72 24.60
C PRO A 109 -3.77 14.76 25.77
N GLU A 110 -3.69 15.27 27.00
CA GLU A 110 -3.82 14.44 28.20
C GLU A 110 -5.16 13.72 28.30
N LEU A 111 -6.23 14.35 27.81
CA LEU A 111 -7.55 13.74 27.78
C LEU A 111 -7.58 12.44 26.96
N MET A 112 -6.74 12.33 25.91
CA MET A 112 -6.57 11.12 25.11
C MET A 112 -5.72 10.04 25.81
N LYS A 113 -4.95 10.41 26.84
CA LYS A 113 -4.08 9.50 27.60
C LYS A 113 -4.82 8.83 28.75
N LYS A 114 -5.87 9.46 29.26
CA LYS A 114 -6.69 8.90 30.35
C LYS A 114 -7.34 7.60 29.87
N ASN A 115 -7.34 6.58 30.73
CA ASN A 115 -8.05 5.33 30.50
C ASN A 115 -9.56 5.55 30.65
N LYS A 116 -10.17 6.20 29.66
CA LYS A 116 -11.63 6.37 29.62
C LYS A 116 -12.28 5.03 29.31
N LYS A 117 -13.29 4.65 30.10
CA LYS A 117 -14.14 3.49 29.83
C LYS A 117 -15.16 3.85 28.75
N TYR A 118 -14.74 3.81 27.48
CA TYR A 118 -15.62 4.05 26.34
C TYR A 118 -16.74 3.01 26.28
N GLN A 119 -17.97 3.40 26.02
CA GLN A 119 -19.03 2.49 25.59
C GLN A 119 -18.78 2.02 24.14
N LYS A 120 -19.46 0.95 23.72
CA LYS A 120 -19.33 0.47 22.34
C LYS A 120 -19.85 1.53 21.37
N ASN A 121 -19.08 1.79 20.33
CA ASN A 121 -19.26 2.85 19.32
C ASN A 121 -19.13 4.29 19.84
N GLU A 122 -18.74 4.50 21.11
CA GLU A 122 -18.45 5.83 21.63
C GLU A 122 -17.14 6.36 21.00
N SER A 123 -17.12 7.66 20.69
CA SER A 123 -15.92 8.36 20.22
C SER A 123 -15.62 9.59 21.06
N LEU A 124 -14.34 9.96 21.09
CA LEU A 124 -13.84 11.26 21.56
C LEU A 124 -13.00 11.85 20.43
N MET A 125 -13.28 13.10 20.08
CA MET A 125 -12.47 13.87 19.15
C MET A 125 -11.97 15.14 19.82
N LEU A 126 -10.72 15.48 19.57
CA LEU A 126 -10.12 16.72 20.04
C LEU A 126 -9.36 17.35 18.89
N ALA A 127 -9.74 18.57 18.53
CA ALA A 127 -8.95 19.41 17.65
C ALA A 127 -7.89 20.15 18.48
N CYS A 128 -6.65 20.11 18.03
CA CYS A 128 -5.54 20.86 18.61
C CYS A 128 -4.61 21.27 17.48
N ARG A 129 -4.46 22.58 17.28
CA ARG A 129 -3.72 23.17 16.14
C ARG A 129 -4.26 22.60 14.83
N ASP A 130 -3.38 22.15 13.95
CA ASP A 130 -3.69 21.58 12.64
C ASP A 130 -4.00 20.08 12.67
N THR A 131 -4.21 19.51 13.87
CA THR A 131 -4.44 18.07 14.05
C THR A 131 -5.73 17.77 14.79
N VAL A 132 -6.42 16.71 14.37
CA VAL A 132 -7.53 16.11 15.07
C VAL A 132 -7.10 14.76 15.64
N SER A 133 -7.18 14.64 16.96
CA SER A 133 -7.01 13.39 17.68
C SER A 133 -8.37 12.69 17.78
N VAL A 134 -8.44 11.43 17.37
CA VAL A 134 -9.70 10.66 17.36
C VAL A 134 -9.51 9.38 18.17
N GLN A 135 -10.41 9.12 19.11
CA GLN A 135 -10.56 7.86 19.81
C GLN A 135 -11.93 7.28 19.54
N TRP A 136 -12.00 5.99 19.25
CA TRP A 136 -13.28 5.30 19.06
C TRP A 136 -13.16 3.85 19.50
N ARG A 137 -14.20 3.34 20.13
CA ARG A 137 -14.26 1.94 20.58
C ARG A 137 -15.23 1.14 19.72
N ASP A 138 -14.68 0.24 18.91
CA ASP A 138 -15.46 -0.88 18.35
C ASP A 138 -15.38 -2.08 19.31
N THR A 139 -14.47 -3.02 19.00
CA THR A 139 -14.07 -4.10 19.90
C THR A 139 -12.97 -3.63 20.86
N LYS A 140 -12.02 -2.85 20.34
CA LYS A 140 -10.93 -2.21 21.08
C LYS A 140 -10.92 -0.72 20.77
N VAL A 141 -10.36 0.07 21.68
CA VAL A 141 -10.17 1.50 21.46
C VAL A 141 -9.06 1.70 20.43
N LEU A 142 -9.40 2.36 19.33
CA LEU A 142 -8.45 2.83 18.32
C LEU A 142 -8.18 4.31 18.58
N THR A 143 -6.91 4.72 18.59
CA THR A 143 -6.51 6.13 18.67
C THR A 143 -5.80 6.52 17.38
N LEU A 144 -6.30 7.56 16.70
CA LEU A 144 -5.73 8.13 15.49
C LEU A 144 -5.33 9.59 15.70
N LEU A 145 -4.36 10.04 14.92
CA LEU A 145 -4.14 11.44 14.59
C LEU A 145 -4.43 11.65 13.10
N SER A 146 -5.05 12.76 12.77
CA SER A 146 -5.29 13.17 11.39
C SER A 146 -5.07 14.67 11.20
N THR A 147 -4.59 15.07 10.03
CA THR A 147 -4.57 16.48 9.57
C THR A 147 -5.58 16.74 8.44
N SER A 148 -6.27 15.71 7.94
CA SER A 148 -7.17 15.79 6.78
C SER A 148 -8.65 15.83 7.14
N HIS A 149 -8.98 15.73 8.42
CA HIS A 149 -10.35 15.59 8.91
C HIS A 149 -10.69 16.72 9.87
N ILE A 150 -11.98 17.05 9.91
CA ILE A 150 -12.54 17.99 10.87
C ILE A 150 -13.20 17.25 12.04
N MET A 151 -13.41 17.96 13.14
CA MET A 151 -14.07 17.42 14.32
C MET A 151 -15.54 17.10 14.03
N ASN A 152 -16.09 16.07 14.69
CA ASN A 152 -17.48 15.61 14.57
C ASN A 152 -17.89 15.10 13.17
N GLU A 153 -16.94 14.87 12.27
CA GLU A 153 -17.22 14.24 10.98
C GLU A 153 -17.46 12.73 11.18
N MET A 154 -18.70 12.31 11.01
CA MET A 154 -19.15 10.93 11.20
C MET A 154 -19.58 10.30 9.87
N THR A 155 -19.46 8.98 9.78
CA THR A 155 -19.88 8.20 8.61
C THR A 155 -20.39 6.83 9.05
N GLU A 156 -21.15 6.16 8.19
CA GLU A 156 -21.61 4.80 8.42
C GLU A 156 -20.67 3.79 7.78
N VAL A 157 -20.28 2.77 8.54
CA VAL A 157 -19.54 1.62 8.02
C VAL A 157 -20.33 0.34 8.22
N SER A 158 -20.35 -0.52 7.21
CA SER A 158 -20.97 -1.83 7.29
C SER A 158 -20.05 -2.80 8.04
N ARG A 159 -20.53 -3.39 9.14
CA ARG A 159 -19.81 -4.35 9.96
C ARG A 159 -20.53 -5.69 9.96
N THR A 160 -19.82 -6.75 9.58
CA THR A 160 -20.31 -8.12 9.69
C THR A 160 -20.29 -8.56 11.16
N GLN A 161 -21.44 -8.95 11.69
CA GLN A 161 -21.57 -9.50 13.03
C GLN A 161 -21.16 -10.97 13.07
N LYS A 162 -21.05 -11.53 14.28
CA LYS A 162 -20.72 -12.95 14.47
C LYS A 162 -21.71 -13.87 13.75
N ASP A 163 -22.97 -13.44 13.64
CA ASP A 163 -24.06 -14.18 13.04
C ASP A 163 -24.12 -14.02 11.49
N GLY A 164 -23.11 -13.37 10.90
CA GLY A 164 -23.02 -13.14 9.44
C GLY A 164 -23.83 -11.95 8.93
N CYS A 165 -24.76 -11.40 9.72
CA CYS A 165 -25.52 -10.21 9.39
C CYS A 165 -24.63 -8.96 9.29
N LYS A 166 -24.89 -8.10 8.30
CA LYS A 166 -24.21 -6.81 8.15
C LYS A 166 -25.01 -5.73 8.89
N LYS A 167 -24.42 -5.12 9.91
CA LYS A 167 -25.00 -3.98 10.64
C LYS A 167 -24.27 -2.69 10.27
N LYS A 168 -25.01 -1.63 10.01
CA LYS A 168 -24.46 -0.28 9.87
C LYS A 168 -24.08 0.27 11.24
N VAL A 169 -22.86 0.78 11.35
CA VAL A 169 -22.32 1.36 12.58
C VAL A 169 -21.78 2.75 12.26
N THR A 170 -22.25 3.75 13.01
CA THR A 170 -21.72 5.11 12.93
C THR A 170 -20.33 5.15 13.54
N CYS A 171 -19.36 5.70 12.80
CA CYS A 171 -17.99 5.87 13.26
C CYS A 171 -17.40 7.19 12.73
N PRO A 172 -16.34 7.71 13.36
CA PRO A 172 -15.61 8.86 12.85
C PRO A 172 -15.10 8.62 11.43
N LYS A 173 -15.25 9.60 10.53
CA LYS A 173 -14.78 9.47 9.14
C LYS A 173 -13.29 9.19 9.03
N ALA A 174 -12.48 9.82 9.89
CA ALA A 174 -11.04 9.56 9.98
C ALA A 174 -10.72 8.06 10.18
N ILE A 175 -11.57 7.34 10.90
CA ILE A 175 -11.40 5.90 11.12
C ILE A 175 -11.80 5.09 9.89
N ALA A 176 -12.88 5.48 9.23
CA ALA A 176 -13.30 4.84 7.98
C ALA A 176 -12.22 5.00 6.90
N ASP A 177 -11.69 6.21 6.73
CA ASP A 177 -10.68 6.52 5.70
C ASP A 177 -9.32 5.90 6.01
N TYR A 178 -8.91 5.87 7.29
CA TYR A 178 -7.74 5.10 7.72
C TYR A 178 -7.91 3.61 7.39
N THR A 179 -9.05 3.02 7.75
CA THR A 179 -9.30 1.58 7.54
C THR A 179 -9.33 1.23 6.06
N ARG A 180 -9.90 2.10 5.22
CA ARG A 180 -9.93 1.96 3.77
C ARG A 180 -8.53 1.98 3.16
N SER A 181 -7.67 2.87 3.64
CA SER A 181 -6.38 3.17 3.00
C SER A 181 -5.20 2.32 3.50
N MET A 182 -5.25 1.85 4.75
CA MET A 182 -4.13 1.14 5.39
C MET A 182 -3.74 -0.18 4.70
N GLY A 183 -4.63 -0.77 3.91
CA GLY A 183 -4.44 -2.07 3.24
C GLY A 183 -3.48 -2.08 2.05
N GLY A 184 -3.02 -0.92 1.54
CA GLY A 184 -2.18 -0.85 0.34
C GLY A 184 -0.89 -1.67 0.45
N MET A 185 -0.14 -1.48 1.54
CA MET A 185 1.11 -2.22 1.78
C MET A 185 0.87 -3.72 2.04
N ASP A 186 -0.25 -4.09 2.65
CA ASP A 186 -0.61 -5.49 2.87
C ASP A 186 -0.95 -6.18 1.54
N ARG A 187 -1.62 -5.47 0.62
CA ARG A 187 -1.89 -5.95 -0.74
C ARG A 187 -0.60 -6.18 -1.52
N PHE A 188 0.33 -5.21 -1.50
CA PHE A 188 1.66 -5.38 -2.08
C PHE A 188 2.36 -6.63 -1.53
N ASN A 189 2.39 -6.78 -0.20
CA ASN A 189 3.01 -7.92 0.45
C ASN A 189 2.35 -9.25 0.06
N HIS A 190 1.03 -9.27 -0.10
CA HIS A 190 0.27 -10.44 -0.54
C HIS A 190 0.68 -10.84 -1.97
N LEU A 191 0.58 -9.92 -2.94
CA LEU A 191 0.97 -10.16 -4.34
C LEU A 191 2.42 -10.65 -4.44
N LYS A 192 3.33 -9.98 -3.75
CA LYS A 192 4.76 -10.34 -3.69
C LYS A 192 5.01 -11.67 -2.99
N SER A 193 4.10 -12.16 -2.15
CA SER A 193 4.25 -13.44 -1.45
C SER A 193 3.73 -14.62 -2.27
N SER A 194 2.72 -14.39 -3.12
CA SER A 194 2.12 -15.42 -3.98
C SER A 194 3.09 -15.97 -5.01
N TYR A 195 3.94 -15.12 -5.60
CA TYR A 195 4.87 -15.50 -6.66
C TYR A 195 6.31 -15.07 -6.35
N THR A 196 6.88 -15.53 -5.23
CA THR A 196 8.23 -15.12 -4.84
C THR A 196 9.35 -15.87 -5.57
N SER A 197 10.31 -15.10 -6.09
CA SER A 197 11.56 -15.60 -6.68
C SER A 197 12.61 -15.96 -5.60
N SER A 198 12.28 -15.75 -4.32
CA SER A 198 13.26 -15.82 -3.24
C SER A 198 13.73 -17.25 -2.93
N ARG A 199 14.98 -17.57 -3.27
CA ARG A 199 15.64 -18.86 -2.98
C ARG A 199 16.53 -18.81 -1.74
N ARG A 200 16.78 -19.97 -1.11
CA ARG A 200 17.73 -20.07 0.02
C ARG A 200 19.11 -19.70 -0.48
N SER A 201 19.70 -18.67 0.13
CA SER A 201 21.05 -18.20 -0.19
C SER A 201 21.82 -17.90 1.09
N LYS A 202 23.13 -18.20 1.06
CA LYS A 202 24.09 -17.80 2.08
C LYS A 202 24.54 -16.35 1.89
N LYS A 203 24.54 -15.85 0.64
CA LYS A 203 24.92 -14.48 0.28
C LYS A 203 23.83 -13.50 0.73
N TRP A 204 24.22 -12.47 1.48
CA TRP A 204 23.30 -11.55 2.14
C TRP A 204 22.48 -10.72 1.14
N TRP A 205 23.11 -10.27 0.05
CA TRP A 205 22.54 -9.40 -0.97
C TRP A 205 21.50 -10.09 -1.85
N HIS A 206 21.64 -11.41 -2.07
CA HIS A 206 20.76 -12.18 -2.96
C HIS A 206 19.28 -12.07 -2.54
N ARG A 207 19.01 -11.98 -1.23
CA ARG A 207 17.64 -11.81 -0.73
C ARG A 207 17.07 -10.42 -1.02
N LEU A 208 17.90 -9.38 -1.01
CA LEU A 208 17.49 -8.03 -1.38
C LEU A 208 17.29 -7.93 -2.90
N PHE A 209 18.17 -8.55 -3.69
CA PHE A 209 17.99 -8.66 -5.14
C PHE A 209 16.64 -9.31 -5.50
N CYS A 210 16.32 -10.48 -4.91
CA CYS A 210 15.00 -11.10 -5.14
C CYS A 210 13.85 -10.21 -4.69
N PHE A 211 14.02 -9.39 -3.64
CA PHE A 211 12.99 -8.44 -3.24
C PHE A 211 12.77 -7.38 -4.32
N LEU A 212 13.83 -6.84 -4.92
CA LEU A 212 13.73 -5.87 -6.00
C LEU A 212 13.03 -6.48 -7.22
N LEU A 213 13.46 -7.68 -7.62
CA LEU A 213 12.84 -8.41 -8.75
C LEU A 213 11.35 -8.67 -8.50
N ASP A 214 11.00 -9.24 -7.34
CA ASP A 214 9.60 -9.51 -6.99
C ASP A 214 8.77 -8.20 -6.92
N SER A 215 9.37 -7.10 -6.48
CA SER A 215 8.70 -5.80 -6.43
C SER A 215 8.43 -5.24 -7.84
N SER A 216 9.40 -5.33 -8.74
CA SER A 216 9.25 -4.91 -10.14
C SER A 216 8.18 -5.72 -10.86
N LEU A 217 8.11 -7.03 -10.62
CA LEU A 217 7.07 -7.90 -11.20
C LEU A 217 5.67 -7.53 -10.69
N VAL A 218 5.53 -7.21 -9.40
CA VAL A 218 4.25 -6.73 -8.85
C VAL A 218 3.85 -5.39 -9.48
N ASN A 219 4.78 -4.46 -9.59
CA ASN A 219 4.52 -3.16 -10.21
C ASN A 219 4.15 -3.29 -11.70
N SER A 220 4.86 -4.12 -12.46
CA SER A 220 4.55 -4.38 -13.88
C SER A 220 3.18 -5.03 -14.04
N TYR A 221 2.81 -5.96 -13.16
CA TYR A 221 1.48 -6.56 -13.14
C TYR A 221 0.40 -5.50 -12.89
N ILE A 222 0.56 -4.65 -11.87
CA ILE A 222 -0.42 -3.59 -11.56
C ILE A 222 -0.59 -2.64 -12.75
N LEU A 223 0.51 -2.23 -13.39
CA LEU A 223 0.47 -1.40 -14.60
C LEU A 223 -0.25 -2.10 -15.76
N SER A 224 0.01 -3.39 -15.98
CA SER A 224 -0.64 -4.15 -17.04
C SER A 224 -2.15 -4.24 -16.85
N VAL A 225 -2.60 -4.44 -15.61
CA VAL A 225 -4.03 -4.47 -15.25
C VAL A 225 -4.65 -3.09 -15.42
N HIS A 226 -3.96 -2.03 -15.00
CA HIS A 226 -4.43 -0.66 -15.14
C HIS A 226 -4.59 -0.29 -16.62
N ASN A 227 -3.58 -0.57 -17.45
CA ASN A 227 -3.62 -0.32 -18.88
C ASN A 227 -4.68 -1.17 -19.59
N HIS A 228 -4.85 -2.43 -19.20
CA HIS A 228 -5.92 -3.26 -19.75
C HIS A 228 -7.31 -2.70 -19.39
N ASN A 229 -7.50 -2.17 -18.17
CA ASN A 229 -8.75 -1.55 -17.77
C ASN A 229 -9.01 -0.24 -18.52
N ILE A 230 -7.99 0.61 -18.67
CA ILE A 230 -8.07 1.83 -19.49
C ILE A 230 -8.45 1.45 -20.92
N ALA A 231 -7.73 0.50 -21.51
CA ALA A 231 -8.01 0.04 -22.86
C ALA A 231 -9.43 -0.52 -22.95
N ARG A 232 -9.90 -1.32 -21.99
CA ARG A 232 -11.28 -1.85 -21.98
C ARG A 232 -12.35 -0.78 -21.80
N ASN A 233 -12.02 0.34 -21.15
CA ASN A 233 -12.93 1.46 -20.94
C ASN A 233 -12.92 2.46 -22.11
N LEU A 234 -11.78 2.61 -22.80
CA LEU A 234 -11.61 3.49 -23.96
C LEU A 234 -11.88 2.81 -25.30
N LEU A 235 -11.72 1.50 -25.36
CA LEU A 235 -11.90 0.68 -26.55
C LEU A 235 -12.90 -0.43 -26.25
N ASP A 236 -13.84 -0.61 -27.18
CA ASP A 236 -14.69 -1.80 -27.22
C ASP A 236 -13.82 -3.06 -27.00
N LYS A 237 -14.35 -4.02 -26.23
CA LYS A 237 -13.61 -5.08 -25.52
C LYS A 237 -12.64 -5.89 -26.40
N THR A 238 -12.82 -5.86 -27.71
CA THR A 238 -12.04 -6.53 -28.75
C THR A 238 -10.68 -5.87 -29.05
N LEU A 239 -10.59 -4.53 -29.11
CA LEU A 239 -9.33 -3.85 -29.51
C LEU A 239 -8.33 -3.79 -28.34
N ALA A 240 -8.83 -3.55 -27.13
CA ALA A 240 -8.04 -3.50 -25.90
C ALA A 240 -7.26 -4.80 -25.62
N SER A 241 -7.93 -5.94 -25.79
CA SER A 241 -7.38 -7.29 -25.63
C SER A 241 -6.32 -7.61 -26.69
N LYS A 242 -6.49 -7.08 -27.90
CA LYS A 242 -5.55 -7.27 -29.00
C LYS A 242 -4.26 -6.47 -28.78
N LEU A 243 -4.39 -5.19 -28.41
CA LEU A 243 -3.25 -4.30 -28.17
C LEU A 243 -2.40 -4.72 -26.97
N THR A 244 -3.03 -5.20 -25.89
CA THR A 244 -2.31 -5.69 -24.70
C THR A 244 -1.56 -7.00 -24.97
N LYS A 245 -2.13 -7.93 -25.73
CA LYS A 245 -1.43 -9.17 -26.14
C LYS A 245 -0.24 -8.88 -27.05
N GLU A 246 -0.40 -7.96 -27.99
CA GLU A 246 0.68 -7.56 -28.91
C GLU A 246 1.83 -6.84 -28.19
N THR A 247 1.52 -5.94 -27.26
CA THR A 247 2.54 -5.24 -26.46
C THR A 247 3.27 -6.18 -25.50
N LEU A 248 2.58 -7.13 -24.86
CA LEU A 248 3.20 -8.14 -24.01
C LEU A 248 4.12 -9.07 -24.83
N ALA A 249 3.66 -9.50 -26.02
CA ALA A 249 4.45 -10.35 -26.91
C ALA A 249 5.72 -9.64 -27.40
N LYS A 250 5.63 -8.35 -27.75
CA LYS A 250 6.81 -7.54 -28.11
C LYS A 250 7.81 -7.46 -26.96
N ALA A 251 7.35 -7.14 -25.75
CA ALA A 251 8.19 -7.07 -24.56
C ALA A 251 8.87 -8.42 -24.23
N GLU A 252 8.16 -9.55 -24.35
CA GLU A 252 8.75 -10.88 -24.17
C GLU A 252 9.84 -11.18 -25.22
N THR A 253 9.63 -10.75 -26.46
CA THR A 253 10.58 -10.95 -27.56
C THR A 253 11.85 -10.14 -27.35
N GLU A 254 11.71 -8.87 -26.98
CA GLU A 254 12.83 -7.98 -26.66
C GLU A 254 13.64 -8.48 -25.45
N TYR A 255 12.96 -8.93 -24.40
CA TYR A 255 13.61 -9.51 -23.23
C TYR A 255 14.41 -10.77 -23.58
N ARG A 256 13.85 -11.67 -24.40
CA ARG A 256 14.57 -12.87 -24.87
C ARG A 256 15.80 -12.51 -25.71
N ALA A 257 15.67 -11.54 -26.62
CA ALA A 257 16.78 -11.07 -27.43
C ALA A 257 17.88 -10.40 -26.59
N ALA A 258 17.51 -9.63 -25.56
CA ALA A 258 18.46 -9.05 -24.61
C ALA A 258 19.18 -10.13 -23.78
N LEU A 259 18.44 -11.14 -23.31
CA LEU A 259 19.01 -12.26 -22.57
C LEU A 259 19.97 -13.10 -23.43
N GLN A 260 19.61 -13.36 -24.69
CA GLN A 260 20.50 -14.06 -25.63
C GLN A 260 21.78 -13.28 -25.88
N ARG A 261 21.70 -11.97 -26.13
CA ARG A 261 22.89 -11.13 -26.27
C ARG A 261 23.80 -11.21 -25.05
N HIS A 262 23.24 -11.03 -23.86
CA HIS A 262 24.01 -11.09 -22.62
C HIS A 262 24.68 -12.46 -22.39
N VAL A 263 24.01 -13.55 -22.74
CA VAL A 263 24.59 -14.90 -22.66
C VAL A 263 25.70 -15.08 -23.70
N THR A 264 25.53 -14.59 -24.92
CA THR A 264 26.54 -14.66 -25.99
C THR A 264 27.79 -13.87 -25.63
N ASP A 265 27.62 -12.63 -25.13
CA ASP A 265 28.73 -11.77 -24.70
C ASP A 265 29.54 -12.44 -23.57
N TYR A 266 28.84 -13.04 -22.59
CA TYR A 266 29.46 -13.79 -21.51
C TYR A 266 30.26 -15.02 -21.99
N LEU A 267 29.73 -15.76 -22.98
CA LEU A 267 30.41 -16.92 -23.57
C LEU A 267 31.65 -16.50 -24.38
N GLN A 268 31.57 -15.38 -25.11
CA GLN A 268 32.71 -14.79 -25.83
C GLN A 268 33.82 -14.34 -24.87
N GLU A 269 33.48 -13.66 -23.77
CA GLU A 269 34.46 -13.25 -22.74
C GLU A 269 35.16 -14.44 -22.07
N LYS A 270 34.49 -15.60 -22.00
CA LYS A 270 35.01 -16.82 -21.38
C LYS A 270 35.79 -17.73 -22.34
N GLY A 271 35.81 -17.45 -23.64
CA GLY A 271 36.48 -18.29 -24.64
C GLY A 271 35.82 -19.67 -24.83
N GLU A 272 34.56 -19.83 -24.41
CA GLU A 272 33.82 -21.10 -24.50
C GLU A 272 32.88 -21.05 -25.71
N SER A 273 33.12 -21.89 -26.72
CA SER A 273 32.33 -21.94 -27.97
C SER A 273 30.99 -22.68 -27.82
N SER A 274 30.69 -23.22 -26.63
CA SER A 274 29.50 -24.02 -26.38
C SER A 274 28.91 -23.76 -25.00
N ARG A 275 27.58 -23.87 -24.93
CA ARG A 275 26.79 -23.70 -23.71
C ARG A 275 27.26 -24.71 -22.64
N PRO A 276 27.58 -24.30 -21.40
CA PRO A 276 28.05 -25.23 -20.37
C PRO A 276 27.02 -26.35 -20.16
N GLU A 277 27.48 -27.59 -20.26
CA GLU A 277 26.64 -28.78 -20.02
C GLU A 277 26.05 -28.71 -18.60
N GLY A 278 24.73 -28.51 -18.52
CA GLY A 278 24.01 -28.41 -17.24
C GLY A 278 23.00 -27.26 -17.14
N LEU A 279 22.95 -26.33 -18.10
CA LEU A 279 21.88 -25.32 -18.15
C LEU A 279 20.62 -25.88 -18.87
N PRO A 280 19.44 -25.88 -18.22
CA PRO A 280 18.23 -26.44 -18.83
C PRO A 280 17.88 -25.72 -20.14
N SER A 281 17.48 -26.48 -21.16
CA SER A 281 17.01 -25.91 -22.42
C SER A 281 15.76 -25.06 -22.19
N LEU A 282 15.63 -23.94 -22.90
CA LEU A 282 14.44 -23.07 -22.80
C LEU A 282 13.13 -23.81 -23.15
N HIS A 283 13.21 -24.95 -23.83
CA HIS A 283 12.09 -25.84 -24.10
C HIS A 283 11.76 -26.84 -22.97
N SER A 284 12.69 -27.14 -22.04
CA SER A 284 12.45 -28.15 -20.99
C SER A 284 11.64 -27.64 -19.79
N VAL A 285 11.40 -26.32 -19.67
CA VAL A 285 10.67 -25.72 -18.54
C VAL A 285 9.17 -26.07 -18.52
N ARG A 286 8.62 -26.71 -19.57
CA ARG A 286 7.21 -27.13 -19.61
C ARG A 286 6.90 -28.48 -18.94
N ARG A 287 7.90 -29.32 -18.60
CA ARG A 287 7.64 -30.65 -17.99
C ARG A 287 8.43 -30.82 -16.70
N GLY A 288 7.87 -30.36 -15.59
CA GLY A 288 8.49 -30.56 -14.27
C GLY A 288 7.76 -29.91 -13.09
N CYS A 289 6.87 -28.95 -13.34
CA CYS A 289 6.03 -28.35 -12.31
C CYS A 289 4.63 -28.99 -12.28
N THR A 290 4.55 -30.27 -11.91
CA THR A 290 3.34 -30.77 -11.26
C THR A 290 3.53 -30.61 -9.75
N PRO A 291 2.68 -29.85 -9.04
CA PRO A 291 2.69 -29.84 -7.58
C PRO A 291 2.41 -31.26 -7.07
N LYS A 292 3.33 -31.85 -6.30
CA LYS A 292 3.08 -33.06 -5.49
C LYS A 292 2.26 -32.75 -4.22
N GLU A 293 1.35 -31.80 -4.30
CA GLU A 293 0.33 -31.56 -3.27
C GLU A 293 -1.01 -31.54 -3.98
N LYS A 294 -1.94 -32.39 -3.53
CA LYS A 294 -3.29 -32.54 -4.11
C LYS A 294 -3.92 -31.16 -4.29
N PRO A 295 -4.52 -30.86 -5.45
CA PRO A 295 -5.28 -29.63 -5.61
C PRO A 295 -6.43 -29.64 -4.59
N VAL A 296 -6.44 -28.67 -3.68
CA VAL A 296 -7.65 -28.36 -2.91
C VAL A 296 -8.72 -27.99 -3.94
N SER A 297 -9.84 -28.71 -3.91
CA SER A 297 -10.89 -28.59 -4.93
C SER A 297 -11.44 -27.16 -5.00
N LEU A 298 -11.50 -26.62 -6.21
CA LEU A 298 -12.08 -25.32 -6.53
C LEU A 298 -13.63 -25.30 -6.47
N ALA A 299 -14.26 -26.39 -6.03
CA ALA A 299 -15.72 -26.55 -6.00
C ALA A 299 -16.40 -25.83 -4.81
N GLY A 300 -15.64 -25.31 -3.82
CA GLY A 300 -16.19 -24.65 -2.63
C GLY A 300 -16.10 -23.12 -2.60
N LEU A 301 -15.46 -22.50 -3.60
CA LEU A 301 -15.30 -21.04 -3.64
C LEU A 301 -16.58 -20.40 -4.20
N LYS A 302 -17.47 -19.98 -3.29
CA LYS A 302 -18.53 -19.01 -3.62
C LYS A 302 -17.87 -17.81 -4.32
N LYS A 303 -18.24 -17.59 -5.60
CA LYS A 303 -17.94 -16.36 -6.33
C LYS A 303 -18.44 -15.19 -5.49
N VAL A 304 -17.53 -14.43 -4.89
CA VAL A 304 -17.85 -13.11 -4.36
C VAL A 304 -17.62 -12.13 -5.52
N PRO A 305 -18.64 -11.41 -6.01
CA PRO A 305 -18.43 -10.41 -7.05
C PRO A 305 -17.52 -9.31 -6.49
N PHE A 306 -16.45 -9.01 -7.23
CA PHE A 306 -15.53 -7.92 -6.94
C PHE A 306 -16.04 -6.68 -7.67
N GLU A 307 -16.80 -5.85 -6.97
CA GLU A 307 -17.26 -4.54 -7.49
C GLU A 307 -16.25 -3.46 -7.08
N PHE A 308 -15.77 -2.72 -8.08
CA PHE A 308 -15.12 -1.44 -7.87
C PHE A 308 -16.20 -0.43 -7.46
N GLY A 309 -16.23 -0.04 -6.19
CA GLY A 309 -17.07 1.06 -5.73
C GLY A 309 -16.55 2.39 -6.25
N GLY A 310 -16.97 2.77 -7.45
CA GLY A 310 -17.02 4.14 -7.92
C GLY A 310 -18.48 4.57 -7.95
N GLU A 311 -18.95 5.26 -6.91
CA GLU A 311 -20.19 6.02 -7.01
C GLU A 311 -19.89 7.27 -7.85
N GLU A 312 -20.44 7.28 -9.07
CA GLU A 312 -20.58 8.47 -9.90
C GLU A 312 -21.47 9.48 -9.15
N VAL A 313 -20.88 10.56 -8.64
CA VAL A 313 -21.64 11.77 -8.33
C VAL A 313 -21.96 12.44 -9.67
N ARG A 314 -23.08 12.05 -10.25
CA ARG A 314 -23.66 12.69 -11.44
C ARG A 314 -24.15 14.07 -11.02
N GLN A 315 -23.51 15.11 -11.57
CA GLN A 315 -23.98 16.49 -11.52
C GLN A 315 -25.42 16.55 -12.05
N GLN A 316 -26.36 16.93 -11.19
CA GLN A 316 -27.57 17.62 -11.65
C GLN A 316 -27.21 19.10 -11.78
N ARG A 317 -26.85 19.49 -13.00
CA ARG A 317 -27.04 20.86 -13.50
C ARG A 317 -27.86 20.76 -14.76
N GLU A 318 -28.75 21.74 -14.91
CA GLU A 318 -29.59 22.06 -16.08
C GLU A 318 -31.00 21.46 -16.08
N GLY A 319 -31.96 22.36 -15.87
CA GLY A 319 -33.39 22.12 -16.04
C GLY A 319 -34.25 23.02 -15.17
N GLU A 320 -34.19 24.35 -15.37
CA GLU A 320 -35.38 25.22 -15.38
C GLU A 320 -34.97 26.69 -15.58
N VAL A 321 -35.10 27.14 -16.83
CA VAL A 321 -35.17 28.54 -17.22
C VAL A 321 -36.65 28.93 -17.28
N GLY A 322 -37.01 29.94 -16.50
CA GLY A 322 -38.05 30.91 -16.85
C GLY A 322 -39.41 30.75 -16.16
N GLN A 323 -39.70 31.62 -15.19
CA GLN A 323 -40.59 32.78 -15.42
C GLN A 323 -40.64 33.73 -14.21
N SER A 324 -40.44 35.01 -14.52
CA SER A 324 -40.88 36.26 -13.89
C SER A 324 -41.60 36.23 -12.52
N GLY A 325 -41.12 37.06 -11.58
CA GLY A 325 -41.89 37.49 -10.41
C GLY A 325 -41.14 38.48 -9.51
N THR A 326 -41.52 39.75 -9.59
CA THR A 326 -41.07 40.92 -8.83
C THR A 326 -41.10 40.76 -7.29
N GLY A 327 -40.17 41.39 -6.56
CA GLY A 327 -40.48 41.87 -5.19
C GLY A 327 -39.33 41.97 -4.17
N ARG A 328 -38.88 43.21 -3.94
CA ARG A 328 -38.43 43.86 -2.68
C ARG A 328 -37.56 43.10 -1.66
N TRP A 329 -36.42 43.74 -1.36
CA TRP A 329 -35.72 43.70 -0.07
C TRP A 329 -36.57 44.32 1.06
N PRO A 330 -36.34 43.90 2.31
CA PRO A 330 -36.12 44.89 3.36
C PRO A 330 -34.87 44.57 4.19
N GLY A 331 -34.18 45.65 4.58
CA GLY A 331 -33.29 45.63 5.72
C GLY A 331 -34.09 45.70 7.02
N ASP A 332 -33.46 45.23 8.10
CA ASP A 332 -33.13 46.02 9.28
C ASP A 332 -31.92 45.36 9.98
#